data_AF-A0A2A2QKJ6-F1
#
_entry.id   AF-A0A2A2QKJ6-F1
#
_cell.length_a   1.000
_cell.length_b   1.000
_cell.length_c   1.000
_cell.angle_alpha   90.00
_cell.angle_beta   90.00
_cell.angle_gamma   90.00
#
_symmetry.space_group_name_H-M   'P 1'
#
loop_
_entity.id
_entity.type
_entity.pdbx_description
1 polymer ?
#
loop_
_entity_poly.entity_id
_entity_poly.type
_entity_poly.pdbx_seq_one_letter_code
_entity_poly.pdbx_strand_id
1 'polypeptide(L)'
;MGGLAFQSLTVQALLLRSQSRYAAHPIETAILHHRSEAEDHGAEGDGCFGFKQAEGHYRTGAQGLRLSEIPQLPRNIRELSRLGAADRAGRKALRKWAEAGGHVFDEATFFRNWEEQGKRGGAEHQVFHDQESGRWFKRLYHGVNHSTLGDYLVRMRLHAVLFPETAYRLEGFTINAKSKELATVVSQPHIEVDTTRPLVTKAETDDLMAGMGFAPVQLIHNGVQDDGYFAYLNPVSGVLAHDLHDENVVRIPGTEELAVIDPYISLARAGTWTAIKLAEIGFPPPPDDPRP
;
A
#
# COMPACT_ATOMS: atom_id res chain seq x y z
N MET A 1 29.93 -3.20 8.02
CA MET A 1 30.37 -3.69 6.69
C MET A 1 29.24 -4.34 5.87
N GLY A 2 28.02 -4.56 6.40
CA GLY A 2 26.92 -5.17 5.63
C GLY A 2 26.20 -4.28 4.61
N GLY A 3 26.04 -2.97 4.86
CA GLY A 3 25.19 -2.11 4.02
C GLY A 3 25.61 -1.95 2.55
N LEU A 4 26.91 -1.87 2.27
CA LEU A 4 27.43 -1.75 0.90
C LEU A 4 27.23 -3.02 0.07
N ALA A 5 27.27 -4.20 0.72
CA ALA A 5 27.02 -5.48 0.05
C ALA A 5 25.54 -5.61 -0.33
N PHE A 6 24.62 -5.26 0.58
CA PHE A 6 23.18 -5.26 0.30
C PHE A 6 22.80 -4.29 -0.82
N GLN A 7 23.33 -3.08 -0.82
CA GLN A 7 23.04 -2.11 -1.88
C GLN A 7 23.46 -2.62 -3.26
N SER A 8 24.66 -3.21 -3.38
CA SER A 8 25.15 -3.81 -4.63
C SER A 8 24.26 -4.95 -5.11
N LEU A 9 23.85 -5.85 -4.20
CA LEU A 9 22.94 -6.96 -4.50
C LEU A 9 21.56 -6.47 -4.94
N THR A 10 21.01 -5.46 -4.27
CA THR A 10 19.72 -4.85 -4.63
C THR A 10 19.77 -4.20 -6.01
N VAL A 11 20.85 -3.47 -6.33
CA VAL A 11 21.05 -2.90 -7.67
C VAL A 11 21.13 -4.02 -8.72
N GLN A 12 21.91 -5.07 -8.47
CA GLN A 12 22.06 -6.19 -9.40
C GLN A 12 20.72 -6.91 -9.64
N ALA A 13 19.93 -7.12 -8.59
CA ALA A 13 18.61 -7.74 -8.70
C ALA A 13 17.61 -6.89 -9.49
N LEU A 14 17.59 -5.56 -9.28
CA LEU A 14 16.77 -4.66 -10.09
C LEU A 14 17.19 -4.69 -11.57
N LEU A 15 18.51 -4.77 -11.85
CA LEU A 15 19.02 -4.94 -13.21
C LEU A 15 18.60 -6.29 -13.81
N LEU A 16 18.67 -7.39 -13.06
CA LEU A 16 18.23 -8.71 -13.54
C LEU A 16 16.71 -8.77 -13.78
N ARG A 17 15.93 -8.12 -12.91
CA ARG A 17 14.49 -7.94 -13.11
C ARG A 17 14.20 -7.14 -14.39
N SER A 18 15.02 -6.13 -14.70
CA SER A 18 14.93 -5.39 -15.97
C SER A 18 15.16 -6.23 -17.23
N GLN A 19 15.91 -7.31 -17.10
CA GLN A 19 16.25 -8.21 -18.21
C GLN A 19 15.22 -9.34 -18.40
N SER A 20 14.51 -9.71 -17.33
CA SER A 20 13.53 -10.79 -17.31
C SER A 20 12.16 -10.28 -17.75
N ARG A 21 11.77 -10.58 -19.00
CA ARG A 21 10.49 -10.20 -19.60
C ARG A 21 9.34 -11.01 -18.97
N TYR A 22 8.67 -10.48 -17.96
CA TYR A 22 7.48 -11.14 -17.41
C TYR A 22 6.24 -10.78 -18.25
N ALA A 23 5.54 -11.80 -18.76
CA ALA A 23 4.27 -11.66 -19.48
C ALA A 23 3.07 -11.39 -18.53
N ALA A 24 3.28 -11.49 -17.22
CA ALA A 24 2.29 -11.20 -16.19
C ALA A 24 2.42 -9.75 -15.71
N HIS A 25 1.28 -9.11 -15.40
CA HIS A 25 1.25 -7.75 -14.87
C HIS A 25 2.10 -7.65 -13.58
N PRO A 26 3.02 -6.67 -13.42
CA PRO A 26 4.01 -6.65 -12.33
C PRO A 26 3.44 -6.78 -10.92
N ILE A 27 2.25 -6.24 -10.70
CA ILE A 27 1.51 -6.36 -9.44
C ILE A 27 1.15 -7.82 -9.15
N GLU A 28 0.62 -8.54 -10.15
CA GLU A 28 0.28 -9.96 -9.97
C GLU A 28 1.55 -10.79 -9.78
N THR A 29 2.63 -10.48 -10.50
CA THR A 29 3.93 -11.15 -10.30
C THR A 29 4.47 -10.94 -8.88
N ALA A 30 4.41 -9.71 -8.35
CA ALA A 30 4.82 -9.41 -6.98
C ALA A 30 3.94 -10.13 -5.95
N ILE A 31 2.62 -10.11 -6.14
CA ILE A 31 1.66 -10.82 -5.29
C ILE A 31 1.92 -12.33 -5.30
N LEU A 32 2.15 -12.92 -6.47
CA LEU A 32 2.43 -14.36 -6.60
C LEU A 32 3.74 -14.75 -5.93
N HIS A 33 4.79 -13.95 -6.07
CA HIS A 33 6.08 -14.16 -5.41
C HIS A 33 5.91 -14.25 -3.88
N HIS A 34 5.25 -13.26 -3.28
CA HIS A 34 5.04 -13.23 -1.83
C HIS A 34 4.07 -14.31 -1.34
N ARG A 35 3.08 -14.70 -2.16
CA ARG A 35 2.19 -15.84 -1.82
C ARG A 35 2.89 -17.19 -1.85
N SER A 36 3.76 -17.42 -2.82
CA SER A 36 4.49 -18.69 -2.90
C SER A 36 5.45 -18.88 -1.73
N GLU A 37 5.89 -17.79 -1.10
CA GLU A 37 6.72 -17.84 0.10
C GLU A 37 5.88 -17.97 1.39
N ALA A 38 4.64 -17.45 1.38
CA ALA A 38 3.73 -17.45 2.54
C ALA A 38 2.92 -18.76 2.71
N GLU A 39 3.47 -19.94 2.43
CA GLU A 39 2.75 -21.22 2.57
C GLU A 39 2.00 -21.32 3.92
N ASP A 40 0.68 -21.52 3.85
CA ASP A 40 -0.22 -22.08 4.88
C ASP A 40 -0.84 -21.21 6.01
N HIS A 41 -0.77 -19.87 5.99
CA HIS A 41 -1.39 -19.05 7.06
C HIS A 41 -2.29 -17.90 6.57
N GLY A 42 -3.61 -18.07 6.70
CA GLY A 42 -4.60 -16.98 6.78
C GLY A 42 -5.64 -16.92 5.65
N ALA A 43 -6.85 -17.41 5.93
CA ALA A 43 -7.98 -17.44 4.98
C ALA A 43 -8.62 -16.06 4.68
N GLU A 44 -8.20 -14.98 5.35
CA GLU A 44 -8.90 -13.69 5.29
C GLU A 44 -8.43 -12.75 4.17
N GLY A 45 -7.17 -12.87 3.71
CA GLY A 45 -6.50 -11.81 2.94
C GLY A 45 -6.79 -11.72 1.44
N ASP A 46 -7.21 -12.81 0.78
CA ASP A 46 -7.43 -12.82 -0.68
C ASP A 46 -8.74 -13.47 -1.14
N GLY A 47 -9.43 -14.19 -0.24
CA GLY A 47 -10.69 -14.88 -0.54
C GLY A 47 -11.95 -14.05 -0.28
N CYS A 48 -11.83 -12.92 0.43
CA CYS A 48 -12.96 -12.05 0.72
C CYS A 48 -13.14 -11.02 -0.41
N PHE A 49 -14.38 -10.67 -0.68
CA PHE A 49 -14.79 -9.62 -1.61
C PHE A 49 -13.85 -8.40 -1.58
N GLY A 50 -13.55 -7.80 -2.73
CA GLY A 50 -13.27 -6.36 -2.73
C GLY A 50 -12.05 -5.86 -3.49
N PHE A 51 -10.81 -6.09 -3.03
CA PHE A 51 -9.68 -5.30 -3.55
C PHE A 51 -9.29 -5.62 -4.98
N LYS A 52 -9.11 -6.89 -5.36
CA LYS A 52 -8.76 -7.26 -6.75
C LYS A 52 -9.81 -6.80 -7.76
N GLN A 53 -11.09 -6.95 -7.41
CA GLN A 53 -12.21 -6.51 -8.26
C GLN A 53 -12.30 -4.99 -8.34
N ALA A 54 -12.22 -4.28 -7.21
CA ALA A 54 -12.20 -2.82 -7.14
C ALA A 54 -11.02 -2.26 -7.96
N GLU A 55 -9.84 -2.86 -7.80
CA GLU A 55 -8.63 -2.49 -8.52
C GLU A 55 -8.80 -2.72 -10.04
N GLY A 56 -9.39 -3.85 -10.46
CA GLY A 56 -9.74 -4.11 -11.85
C GLY A 56 -10.74 -3.10 -12.45
N HIS A 57 -11.80 -2.76 -11.72
CA HIS A 57 -12.78 -1.75 -12.17
C HIS A 57 -12.17 -0.35 -12.25
N TYR A 58 -11.36 0.03 -11.26
CA TYR A 58 -10.60 1.27 -11.28
C TYR A 58 -9.68 1.31 -12.52
N ARG A 59 -8.89 0.25 -12.75
CA ARG A 59 -7.90 0.19 -13.83
C ARG A 59 -8.58 0.25 -15.20
N THR A 60 -9.69 -0.46 -15.38
CA THR A 60 -10.52 -0.40 -16.59
C THR A 60 -10.99 1.02 -16.88
N GLY A 61 -11.45 1.75 -15.86
CA GLY A 61 -11.85 3.15 -16.00
C GLY A 61 -10.69 4.07 -16.37
N ALA A 62 -9.53 3.90 -15.73
CA ALA A 62 -8.33 4.69 -15.99
C ALA A 62 -7.76 4.44 -17.40
N GLN A 63 -7.86 3.22 -17.92
CA GLN A 63 -7.42 2.84 -19.27
C GLN A 63 -8.38 3.31 -20.38
N GLY A 64 -9.65 3.57 -20.04
CA GLY A 64 -10.67 4.03 -21.00
C GLY A 64 -10.53 5.49 -21.44
N LEU A 65 -9.44 6.17 -21.09
CA LEU A 65 -9.15 7.53 -21.52
C LEU A 65 -8.85 7.61 -23.02
N ARG A 66 -9.24 8.71 -23.67
CA ARG A 66 -8.84 8.96 -25.06
C ARG A 66 -7.32 9.18 -25.10
N LEU A 67 -6.68 8.88 -26.23
CA LEU A 67 -5.23 9.06 -26.38
C LEU A 67 -4.76 10.49 -26.03
N SER A 68 -5.56 11.50 -26.36
CA SER A 68 -5.29 12.92 -26.02
C SER A 68 -5.38 13.23 -24.52
N GLU A 69 -5.97 12.34 -23.73
CA GLU A 69 -6.22 12.48 -22.29
C GLU A 69 -5.27 11.61 -21.45
N ILE A 70 -4.52 10.69 -22.08
CA ILE A 70 -3.56 9.83 -21.39
C ILE A 70 -2.39 10.70 -20.90
N PRO A 71 -2.18 10.85 -19.58
CA PRO A 71 -1.06 11.62 -19.08
C PRO A 71 0.26 10.91 -19.38
N GLN A 72 1.29 11.70 -19.69
CA GLN A 72 2.66 11.19 -19.72
C GLN A 72 3.07 10.72 -18.32
N LEU A 73 3.84 9.64 -18.27
CA LEU A 73 4.34 9.11 -17.00
C LEU A 73 5.19 10.17 -16.27
N PRO A 74 4.95 10.39 -14.96
CA PRO A 74 5.74 11.29 -14.14
C PRO A 74 7.21 10.90 -14.10
N ARG A 75 8.11 11.88 -14.17
CA ARG A 75 9.56 11.68 -14.02
C ARG A 75 10.10 12.20 -12.68
N ASN A 76 9.30 13.00 -11.97
CA ASN A 76 9.61 13.53 -10.66
C ASN A 76 8.32 13.74 -9.85
N ILE A 77 8.45 13.94 -8.54
CA ILE A 77 7.31 14.01 -7.60
C ILE A 77 6.28 15.08 -7.98
N ARG A 78 6.73 16.23 -8.50
CA ARG A 78 5.85 17.35 -8.88
C ARG A 78 4.91 16.97 -10.03
N GLU A 79 5.34 16.04 -10.87
CA GLU A 79 4.58 15.57 -12.04
C GLU A 79 3.53 14.51 -11.70
N LEU A 80 3.52 13.93 -10.49
CA LEU A 80 2.52 12.93 -10.09
C LEU A 80 1.08 13.47 -10.15
N SER A 81 0.91 14.79 -10.00
CA SER A 81 -0.37 15.49 -10.20
C SER A 81 -0.99 15.27 -11.59
N ARG A 82 -0.18 14.95 -12.62
CA ARG A 82 -0.66 14.66 -13.98
C ARG A 82 -1.54 13.41 -14.04
N LEU A 83 -1.39 12.49 -13.09
CA LEU A 83 -2.21 11.27 -13.01
C LEU A 83 -3.66 11.57 -12.62
N GLY A 84 -4.00 12.81 -12.24
CA GLY A 84 -5.35 13.18 -11.79
C GLY A 84 -6.47 12.90 -12.81
N ALA A 85 -6.21 12.96 -14.12
CA ALA A 85 -7.20 12.59 -15.13
C ALA A 85 -7.52 11.09 -15.12
N ALA A 86 -6.48 10.26 -15.10
CA ALA A 86 -6.61 8.80 -14.98
C ALA A 86 -7.27 8.42 -13.66
N ASP A 87 -6.88 9.06 -12.55
CA ASP A 87 -7.46 8.80 -11.24
C ASP A 87 -8.95 9.15 -11.18
N ARG A 88 -9.36 10.30 -11.72
CA ARG A 88 -10.79 10.66 -11.82
C ARG A 88 -11.58 9.65 -12.67
N ALA A 89 -11.02 9.20 -13.79
CA ALA A 89 -11.67 8.22 -14.65
C ALA A 89 -11.83 6.86 -13.94
N GLY A 90 -10.77 6.39 -13.28
CA GLY A 90 -10.80 5.17 -12.47
C GLY A 90 -11.79 5.24 -11.31
N ARG A 91 -11.77 6.33 -10.53
CA ARG A 91 -12.74 6.59 -9.44
C ARG A 91 -14.19 6.59 -9.94
N LYS A 92 -14.44 7.19 -11.11
CA LYS A 92 -15.79 7.21 -11.71
C LYS A 92 -16.28 5.82 -12.09
N ALA A 93 -15.42 4.99 -12.67
CA ALA A 93 -15.75 3.61 -13.00
C ALA A 93 -16.00 2.78 -11.74
N LEU A 94 -15.12 2.91 -10.74
CA LEU A 94 -15.23 2.22 -9.46
C LEU A 94 -16.52 2.60 -8.72
N ARG A 95 -16.89 3.88 -8.71
CA ARG A 95 -18.15 4.34 -8.11
C ARG A 95 -19.37 3.67 -8.73
N LYS A 96 -19.45 3.63 -10.07
CA LYS A 96 -20.57 2.98 -10.76
C LYS A 96 -20.69 1.50 -10.40
N TRP A 97 -19.55 0.81 -10.32
CA TRP A 97 -19.53 -0.58 -9.88
C TRP A 97 -19.99 -0.73 -8.43
N ALA A 98 -19.51 0.12 -7.52
CA ALA A 98 -19.91 0.09 -6.11
C ALA A 98 -21.42 0.37 -5.93
N GLU A 99 -21.96 1.36 -6.63
CA GLU A 99 -23.40 1.69 -6.66
C GLU A 99 -24.23 0.51 -7.20
N ALA A 100 -23.79 -0.13 -8.29
CA ALA A 100 -24.53 -1.23 -8.92
C ALA A 100 -24.47 -2.54 -8.13
N GLY A 101 -23.36 -2.80 -7.43
CA GLY A 101 -23.14 -4.03 -6.68
C GLY A 101 -23.59 -3.99 -5.21
N GLY A 102 -24.07 -2.84 -4.73
CA GLY A 102 -24.43 -2.67 -3.32
C GLY A 102 -23.23 -2.60 -2.38
N HIS A 103 -22.07 -2.12 -2.87
CA HIS A 103 -20.84 -1.96 -2.08
C HIS A 103 -20.70 -0.56 -1.48
N VAL A 104 -21.82 0.14 -1.33
CA VAL A 104 -21.87 1.47 -0.74
C VAL A 104 -22.01 1.32 0.77
N PHE A 105 -21.02 1.82 1.50
CA PHE A 105 -21.02 1.90 2.94
C PHE A 105 -21.80 3.14 3.38
N ASP A 106 -22.65 3.02 4.40
CA ASP A 106 -23.42 4.16 4.91
C ASP A 106 -22.49 5.20 5.58
N GLU A 107 -22.32 6.32 4.88
CA GLU A 107 -21.46 7.42 5.31
C GLU A 107 -21.94 8.04 6.64
N ALA A 108 -23.26 8.10 6.87
CA ALA A 108 -23.80 8.65 8.11
C ALA A 108 -23.45 7.76 9.31
N THR A 109 -23.52 6.45 9.14
CA THR A 109 -23.10 5.49 10.17
C THR A 109 -21.60 5.57 10.44
N PHE A 110 -20.77 5.67 9.40
CA PHE A 110 -19.32 5.86 9.59
C PHE A 110 -19.04 7.11 10.42
N PHE A 111 -19.62 8.26 10.04
CA PHE A 111 -19.36 9.52 10.73
C PHE A 111 -19.86 9.51 12.16
N ARG A 112 -21.05 8.97 12.43
CA ARG A 112 -21.57 8.86 13.81
C ARG A 112 -20.58 8.12 14.72
N ASN A 113 -20.11 6.94 14.30
CA ASN A 113 -19.14 6.14 15.08
C ASN A 113 -17.80 6.88 15.25
N TRP A 114 -17.34 7.56 14.20
CA TRP A 114 -16.12 8.37 14.24
C TRP A 114 -16.22 9.56 15.21
N GLU A 115 -17.35 10.26 15.20
CA GLU A 115 -17.60 11.40 16.08
C GLU A 115 -17.74 10.99 17.54
N GLU A 116 -18.47 9.90 17.82
CA GLU A 116 -18.64 9.34 19.16
C GLU A 116 -17.30 8.93 19.80
N GLN A 117 -16.31 8.54 18.99
CA GLN A 117 -14.97 8.17 19.45
C GLN A 117 -13.96 9.32 19.45
N GLY A 118 -14.43 10.56 19.29
CA GLY A 118 -13.61 11.76 19.39
C GLY A 118 -12.85 12.11 18.11
N LYS A 119 -13.36 11.71 16.93
CA LYS A 119 -12.82 12.09 15.61
C LYS A 119 -11.38 11.67 15.37
N ARG A 120 -11.01 10.46 15.80
CA ARG A 120 -9.65 9.91 15.63
C ARG A 120 -9.27 9.79 14.15
N GLY A 121 -8.02 10.07 13.80
CA GLY A 121 -7.54 9.94 12.43
C GLY A 121 -6.11 10.42 12.26
N GLY A 122 -5.48 9.96 11.19
CA GLY A 122 -4.18 10.41 10.73
C GLY A 122 -4.28 11.32 9.51
N ALA A 123 -3.19 11.47 8.78
CA ALA A 123 -3.17 12.28 7.55
C ALA A 123 -4.07 11.72 6.43
N GLU A 124 -4.25 10.40 6.38
CA GLU A 124 -4.97 9.72 5.29
C GLU A 124 -6.38 9.23 5.69
N HIS A 125 -6.54 8.74 6.92
CA HIS A 125 -7.74 8.03 7.35
C HIS A 125 -8.44 8.68 8.55
N GLN A 126 -9.77 8.71 8.47
CA GLN A 126 -10.65 8.80 9.63
C GLN A 126 -10.82 7.40 10.19
N VAL A 127 -10.73 7.22 11.50
CA VAL A 127 -10.72 5.87 12.11
C VAL A 127 -11.67 5.76 13.31
N PHE A 128 -12.34 4.62 13.41
CA PHE A 128 -13.07 4.23 14.62
C PHE A 128 -12.85 2.74 14.92
N HIS A 129 -12.91 2.36 16.19
CA HIS A 129 -12.84 0.97 16.61
C HIS A 129 -14.25 0.40 16.76
N ASP A 130 -14.55 -0.66 16.04
CA ASP A 130 -15.74 -1.44 16.31
C ASP A 130 -15.41 -2.56 17.29
N GLN A 131 -15.90 -2.43 18.52
CA GLN A 131 -15.66 -3.41 19.58
C GLN A 131 -16.34 -4.75 19.32
N GLU A 132 -17.46 -4.76 18.59
CA GLU A 132 -18.20 -5.99 18.32
C GLU A 132 -17.43 -6.90 17.36
N SER A 133 -16.89 -6.33 16.27
CA SER A 133 -16.05 -7.08 15.34
C SER A 133 -14.57 -7.17 15.76
N GLY A 134 -14.13 -6.36 16.71
CA GLY A 134 -12.71 -6.27 17.11
C GLY A 134 -11.83 -5.70 16.00
N ARG A 135 -12.35 -4.73 15.22
CA ARG A 135 -11.66 -4.18 14.04
C ARG A 135 -11.65 -2.66 14.04
N TRP A 136 -10.57 -2.10 13.52
CA TRP A 136 -10.45 -0.68 13.21
C TRP A 136 -10.96 -0.39 11.81
N PHE A 137 -12.04 0.37 11.71
CA PHE A 137 -12.57 0.86 10.43
C PHE A 137 -11.85 2.14 10.04
N LYS A 138 -11.36 2.22 8.80
CA LYS A 138 -10.56 3.33 8.27
C LYS A 138 -11.17 3.83 6.96
N ARG A 139 -11.59 5.10 6.93
CA ARG A 139 -12.12 5.77 5.73
C ARG A 139 -11.06 6.69 5.14
N LEU A 140 -10.68 6.42 3.89
CA LEU A 140 -9.72 7.22 3.13
C LEU A 140 -10.37 8.54 2.68
N TYR A 141 -10.19 9.61 3.46
CA TYR A 141 -10.89 10.88 3.25
C TYR A 141 -10.07 11.92 2.50
N HIS A 142 -8.74 11.76 2.52
CA HIS A 142 -7.83 12.44 1.61
C HIS A 142 -7.20 11.43 0.67
N GLY A 143 -7.03 11.82 -0.59
CA GLY A 143 -6.24 11.01 -1.51
C GLY A 143 -4.86 10.75 -0.91
N VAL A 144 -4.30 9.58 -1.18
CA VAL A 144 -2.97 9.21 -0.70
C VAL A 144 -1.97 10.20 -1.34
N ASN A 145 -1.20 10.93 -0.53
CA ASN A 145 -0.30 11.98 -1.03
C ASN A 145 0.57 11.43 -2.16
N HIS A 146 0.64 12.15 -3.29
CA HIS A 146 1.44 11.78 -4.45
C HIS A 146 1.13 10.40 -5.06
N SER A 147 -0.08 9.86 -4.87
CA SER A 147 -0.48 8.58 -5.47
C SER A 147 -1.97 8.55 -5.82
N THR A 148 -2.36 7.51 -6.54
CA THR A 148 -3.72 7.33 -7.06
C THR A 148 -4.55 6.40 -6.17
N LEU A 149 -5.87 6.36 -6.35
CA LEU A 149 -6.70 5.34 -5.68
C LEU A 149 -6.31 3.92 -6.12
N GLY A 150 -5.85 3.76 -7.36
CA GLY A 150 -5.30 2.49 -7.83
C GLY A 150 -4.10 2.05 -7.01
N ASP A 151 -3.16 2.96 -6.74
CA ASP A 151 -2.00 2.66 -5.90
C ASP A 151 -2.40 2.28 -4.47
N TYR A 152 -3.41 2.95 -3.90
CA TYR A 152 -3.98 2.56 -2.60
C TYR A 152 -4.56 1.14 -2.61
N LEU A 153 -5.36 0.78 -3.62
CA LEU A 153 -5.93 -0.57 -3.72
C LEU A 153 -4.84 -1.62 -3.88
N VAL A 154 -3.77 -1.31 -4.61
CA VAL A 154 -2.59 -2.17 -4.75
C VAL A 154 -1.84 -2.29 -3.43
N ARG A 155 -1.68 -1.20 -2.68
CA ARG A 155 -1.11 -1.20 -1.33
C ARG A 155 -1.85 -2.17 -0.41
N MET A 156 -3.19 -2.16 -0.44
CA MET A 156 -4.00 -3.10 0.37
C MET A 156 -3.79 -4.56 -0.05
N ARG A 157 -3.69 -4.83 -1.37
CA ARG A 157 -3.41 -6.19 -1.88
C ARG A 157 -2.01 -6.68 -1.51
N LEU A 158 -1.01 -5.78 -1.53
CA LEU A 158 0.36 -6.11 -1.13
C LEU A 158 0.46 -6.31 0.39
N HIS A 159 -0.26 -5.52 1.18
CA HIS A 159 -0.35 -5.72 2.64
C HIS A 159 -0.84 -7.12 2.96
N ALA A 160 -1.93 -7.57 2.32
CA ALA A 160 -2.52 -8.87 2.61
C ALA A 160 -1.60 -10.08 2.34
N VAL A 161 -0.59 -9.93 1.47
CA VAL A 161 0.39 -11.01 1.20
C VAL A 161 1.68 -10.86 1.98
N LEU A 162 2.01 -9.66 2.47
CA LEU A 162 3.21 -9.41 3.26
C LEU A 162 2.95 -9.58 4.76
N PHE A 163 1.80 -9.11 5.23
CA PHE A 163 1.41 -9.06 6.64
C PHE A 163 -0.02 -9.61 6.78
N PRO A 164 -0.24 -10.92 6.52
CA PRO A 164 -1.57 -11.53 6.49
C PRO A 164 -2.31 -11.43 7.84
N GLU A 165 -1.59 -11.42 8.96
CA GLU A 165 -2.12 -11.34 10.32
C GLU A 165 -2.79 -9.99 10.63
N THR A 166 -2.40 -8.93 9.91
CA THR A 166 -3.01 -7.60 10.00
C THR A 166 -3.69 -7.18 8.70
N ALA A 167 -4.06 -8.16 7.86
CA ALA A 167 -4.61 -7.90 6.54
C ALA A 167 -5.88 -7.05 6.59
N TYR A 168 -5.93 -6.09 5.67
CA TYR A 168 -7.09 -5.25 5.47
C TYR A 168 -8.24 -6.02 4.81
N ARG A 169 -9.47 -5.73 5.24
CA ARG A 169 -10.71 -6.09 4.54
C ARG A 169 -11.29 -4.86 3.87
N LEU A 170 -11.77 -4.99 2.64
CA LEU A 170 -12.56 -3.94 2.01
C LEU A 170 -14.01 -4.00 2.52
N GLU A 171 -14.44 -2.98 3.23
CA GLU A 171 -15.82 -2.87 3.74
C GLU A 171 -16.77 -2.26 2.70
N GLY A 172 -16.21 -1.50 1.76
CA GLY A 172 -16.95 -0.84 0.69
C GLY A 172 -16.49 0.60 0.51
N PHE A 173 -17.43 1.44 0.10
CA PHE A 173 -17.14 2.82 -0.28
C PHE A 173 -18.21 3.75 0.27
N THR A 174 -17.79 4.82 0.93
CA THR A 174 -18.67 5.97 1.14
C THR A 174 -18.71 6.81 -0.12
N ILE A 175 -19.87 7.40 -0.42
CA ILE A 175 -20.07 8.29 -1.56
C ILE A 175 -20.65 9.59 -1.04
N ASN A 176 -19.89 10.68 -1.18
CA ASN A 176 -20.40 11.99 -0.82
C ASN A 176 -21.60 12.33 -1.71
N ALA A 177 -22.76 12.58 -1.10
CA ALA A 177 -24.00 12.80 -1.84
C ALA A 177 -23.95 14.01 -2.78
N LYS A 178 -23.16 15.04 -2.44
CA LYS A 178 -23.02 16.30 -3.19
C LYS A 178 -21.92 16.24 -4.25
N SER A 179 -20.68 15.91 -3.86
CA SER A 179 -19.53 15.91 -4.78
C SER A 179 -19.45 14.62 -5.61
N LYS A 180 -20.17 13.56 -5.22
CA LYS A 180 -20.04 12.21 -5.77
C LYS A 180 -18.63 11.63 -5.62
N GLU A 181 -17.83 12.19 -4.72
CA GLU A 181 -16.52 11.66 -4.39
C GLU A 181 -16.66 10.34 -3.63
N LEU A 182 -15.82 9.40 -4.04
CA LEU A 182 -15.76 8.06 -3.48
C LEU A 182 -14.57 7.99 -2.52
N ALA A 183 -14.84 7.52 -1.30
CA ALA A 183 -13.85 7.27 -0.27
C ALA A 183 -13.94 5.80 0.17
N THR A 184 -12.82 5.09 0.05
CA THR A 184 -12.72 3.68 0.41
C THR A 184 -12.81 3.50 1.92
N VAL A 185 -13.59 2.51 2.36
CA VAL A 185 -13.64 2.07 3.74
C VAL A 185 -13.01 0.70 3.83
N VAL A 186 -11.95 0.59 4.62
CA VAL A 186 -11.28 -0.66 4.92
C VAL A 186 -11.37 -0.94 6.42
N SER A 187 -11.17 -2.18 6.83
CA SER A 187 -10.97 -2.49 8.25
C SER A 187 -9.75 -3.36 8.46
N GLN A 188 -9.10 -3.20 9.61
CA GLN A 188 -7.95 -3.98 10.04
C GLN A 188 -8.25 -4.62 11.40
N PRO A 189 -7.81 -5.86 11.67
CA PRO A 189 -7.91 -6.44 13.02
C PRO A 189 -7.32 -5.53 14.09
N HIS A 190 -7.94 -5.49 15.27
CA HIS A 190 -7.32 -4.84 16.43
C HIS A 190 -6.16 -5.70 16.91
N ILE A 191 -4.96 -5.12 16.92
CA ILE A 191 -3.79 -5.71 17.58
C ILE A 191 -3.65 -5.02 18.94
N GLU A 192 -3.82 -5.80 20.00
CA GLU A 192 -3.54 -5.33 21.35
C GLU A 192 -2.04 -5.09 21.49
N VAL A 193 -1.64 -3.98 22.12
CA VAL A 193 -0.23 -3.62 22.30
C VAL A 193 0.09 -3.70 23.79
N ASP A 194 1.09 -4.53 24.13
CA ASP A 194 1.61 -4.61 25.49
C ASP A 194 2.49 -3.40 25.80
N THR A 195 1.89 -2.37 26.41
CA THR A 195 2.57 -1.12 26.78
C THR A 195 3.52 -1.27 27.97
N THR A 196 3.62 -2.45 28.58
CA THR A 196 4.57 -2.72 29.67
C THR A 196 5.95 -3.17 29.15
N ARG A 197 6.01 -3.61 27.89
CA ARG A 197 7.26 -4.00 27.22
C ARG A 197 7.90 -2.80 26.51
N PRO A 198 9.22 -2.83 26.28
CA PRO A 198 9.87 -1.87 25.40
C PRO A 198 9.28 -1.93 23.98
N LEU A 199 9.22 -0.75 23.35
CA LEU A 199 8.87 -0.60 21.94
C LEU A 199 9.76 -1.48 21.05
N VAL A 200 9.26 -1.82 19.86
CA VAL A 200 10.04 -2.57 18.87
C VAL A 200 11.21 -1.70 18.39
N THR A 201 12.42 -2.25 18.46
CA THR A 201 13.62 -1.55 18.04
C THR A 201 13.80 -1.66 16.52
N LYS A 202 14.55 -0.73 15.93
CA LYS A 202 14.95 -0.82 14.52
C LYS A 202 15.62 -2.15 14.18
N ALA A 203 16.45 -2.68 15.07
CA ALA A 203 17.15 -3.96 14.84
C ALA A 203 16.17 -5.12 14.67
N GLU A 204 15.11 -5.15 15.47
CA GLU A 204 14.07 -6.17 15.37
C GLU A 204 13.24 -6.01 14.09
N THR A 205 12.94 -4.77 13.68
CA THR A 205 12.33 -4.51 12.37
C THR A 205 13.26 -4.92 11.22
N ASP A 206 14.56 -4.65 11.33
CA ASP A 206 15.56 -5.06 10.33
C ASP A 206 15.59 -6.59 10.19
N ASP A 207 15.58 -7.32 11.30
CA ASP A 207 15.57 -8.79 11.31
C ASP A 207 14.28 -9.37 10.71
N LEU A 208 13.11 -8.81 11.07
CA LEU A 208 11.81 -9.18 10.49
C LEU A 208 11.83 -9.01 8.96
N MET A 209 12.19 -7.82 8.50
CA MET A 209 12.17 -7.49 7.07
C MET A 209 13.22 -8.27 6.29
N ALA A 210 14.40 -8.53 6.88
CA ALA A 210 15.42 -9.39 6.28
C ALA A 210 14.93 -10.84 6.14
N GLY A 211 14.20 -11.37 7.12
CA GLY A 211 13.56 -12.68 7.07
C GLY A 211 12.57 -12.82 5.90
N MET A 212 11.96 -11.72 5.48
CA MET A 212 11.04 -11.63 4.32
C MET A 212 11.76 -11.28 3.00
N GLY A 213 13.10 -11.33 2.98
CA GLY A 213 13.91 -11.05 1.79
C GLY A 213 13.99 -9.57 1.41
N PHE A 214 13.62 -8.64 2.30
CA PHE A 214 13.79 -7.22 2.07
C PHE A 214 15.19 -6.73 2.51
N ALA A 215 15.68 -5.70 1.84
CA ALA A 215 16.91 -5.01 2.21
C ALA A 215 16.60 -3.57 2.65
N PRO A 216 17.24 -3.06 3.72
CA PRO A 216 17.02 -1.68 4.17
C PRO A 216 17.47 -0.69 3.10
N VAL A 217 16.69 0.37 2.90
CA VAL A 217 17.02 1.50 2.04
C VAL A 217 16.79 2.81 2.78
N GLN A 218 17.61 3.80 2.47
CA GLN A 218 17.55 5.10 3.13
C GLN A 218 16.90 6.12 2.21
N LEU A 219 15.63 6.46 2.45
CA LEU A 219 14.91 7.45 1.64
C LEU A 219 15.37 8.88 1.98
N ILE A 220 15.27 9.78 1.01
CA ILE A 220 15.56 11.21 1.17
C ILE A 220 14.25 11.98 1.09
N HIS A 221 13.86 12.73 2.12
CA HIS A 221 12.69 13.61 2.10
C HIS A 221 13.14 15.08 2.11
N ASN A 222 12.79 15.84 1.08
CA ASN A 222 13.17 17.24 0.89
C ASN A 222 14.69 17.50 1.00
N GLY A 223 15.50 16.56 0.50
CA GLY A 223 16.97 16.65 0.55
C GLY A 223 17.57 16.24 1.91
N VAL A 224 16.76 15.81 2.86
CA VAL A 224 17.19 15.32 4.18
C VAL A 224 16.99 13.81 4.26
N GLN A 225 17.94 13.12 4.88
CA GLN A 225 17.82 11.70 5.14
C GLN A 225 16.65 11.42 6.10
N ASP A 226 15.79 10.48 5.73
CA ASP A 226 14.65 10.10 6.57
C ASP A 226 14.99 8.98 7.55
N ASP A 227 15.37 9.36 8.77
CA ASP A 227 15.78 8.41 9.80
C ASP A 227 14.61 7.93 10.69
N GLY A 228 13.40 8.49 10.50
CA GLY A 228 12.21 8.17 11.30
C GLY A 228 11.33 7.11 10.66
N TYR A 229 11.30 7.04 9.33
CA TYR A 229 10.46 6.11 8.59
C TYR A 229 11.31 5.02 7.94
N PHE A 230 11.52 3.92 8.68
CA PHE A 230 12.34 2.81 8.17
C PHE A 230 11.73 2.27 6.87
N ALA A 231 12.59 2.11 5.87
CA ALA A 231 12.20 1.71 4.53
C ALA A 231 13.02 0.51 4.06
N TYR A 232 12.36 -0.40 3.36
CA TYR A 232 12.91 -1.67 2.94
C TYR A 232 12.44 -2.01 1.54
N LEU A 233 13.36 -2.42 0.67
CA LEU A 233 13.10 -2.81 -0.71
C LEU A 233 13.32 -4.31 -0.86
N ASN A 234 12.30 -5.04 -1.32
CA ASN A 234 12.48 -6.41 -1.77
C ASN A 234 13.07 -6.37 -3.19
N PRO A 235 14.30 -6.86 -3.40
CA PRO A 235 15.03 -6.67 -4.64
C PRO A 235 14.47 -7.48 -5.82
N VAL A 236 13.77 -8.59 -5.53
CA VAL A 236 13.21 -9.50 -6.54
C VAL A 236 11.87 -8.97 -7.07
N SER A 237 10.96 -8.62 -6.18
CA SER A 237 9.63 -8.11 -6.51
C SER A 237 9.60 -6.59 -6.74
N GLY A 238 10.63 -5.87 -6.29
CA GLY A 238 10.71 -4.41 -6.24
C GLY A 238 9.57 -3.76 -5.46
N VAL A 239 9.07 -4.45 -4.44
CA VAL A 239 8.15 -3.88 -3.47
C VAL A 239 8.96 -3.06 -2.46
N LEU A 240 8.58 -1.80 -2.28
CA LEU A 240 9.07 -0.94 -1.22
C LEU A 240 8.02 -0.91 -0.10
N ALA A 241 8.42 -1.31 1.10
CA ALA A 241 7.67 -1.08 2.32
C ALA A 241 8.38 0.01 3.12
N HIS A 242 7.68 1.07 3.51
CA HIS A 242 8.22 2.09 4.40
C HIS A 242 7.18 2.47 5.46
N ASP A 243 7.53 3.43 6.31
CA ASP A 243 6.72 3.79 7.49
C ASP A 243 6.76 2.70 8.58
N LEU A 244 7.81 1.88 8.61
CA LEU A 244 7.96 0.75 9.54
C LEU A 244 8.69 1.16 10.82
N HIS A 245 8.14 2.14 11.54
CA HIS A 245 8.67 2.58 12.84
C HIS A 245 7.96 1.88 14.02
N ASP A 246 8.36 2.23 15.24
CA ASP A 246 7.93 1.60 16.49
C ASP A 246 6.44 1.73 16.84
N GLU A 247 5.70 2.64 16.18
CA GLU A 247 4.23 2.73 16.29
C GLU A 247 3.52 1.81 15.28
N ASN A 248 4.21 1.43 14.20
CA ASN A 248 3.68 0.63 13.09
C ASN A 248 4.20 -0.81 13.09
N VAL A 249 5.18 -1.13 13.93
CA VAL A 249 5.64 -2.49 14.19
C VAL A 249 5.49 -2.75 15.67
N VAL A 250 4.56 -3.64 16.02
CA VAL A 250 4.15 -3.87 17.41
C VAL A 250 4.36 -5.33 17.79
N ARG A 251 4.61 -5.59 19.08
CA ARG A 251 4.70 -6.96 19.60
C ARG A 251 3.31 -7.52 19.85
N ILE A 252 3.07 -8.74 19.41
CA ILE A 252 1.83 -9.46 19.72
C ILE A 252 1.88 -9.93 21.18
N PRO A 253 0.90 -9.60 22.03
CA PRO A 253 0.89 -9.96 23.45
C PRO A 253 1.03 -11.47 23.67
N GLY A 254 1.85 -11.85 24.66
CA GLY A 254 2.11 -13.24 25.00
C GLY A 254 3.02 -13.99 24.01
N THR A 255 3.59 -13.31 23.01
CA THR A 255 4.51 -13.90 22.03
C THR A 255 5.76 -13.03 21.82
N GLU A 256 6.73 -13.55 21.07
CA GLU A 256 7.86 -12.77 20.53
C GLU A 256 7.62 -12.34 19.08
N GLU A 257 6.43 -12.61 18.54
CA GLU A 257 6.08 -12.27 17.17
C GLU A 257 5.77 -10.77 17.05
N LEU A 258 6.09 -10.22 15.88
CA LEU A 258 5.84 -8.84 15.52
C LEU A 258 4.69 -8.79 14.52
N ALA A 259 3.79 -7.84 14.71
CA ALA A 259 2.74 -7.51 13.76
C ALA A 259 3.06 -6.15 13.13
N VAL A 260 2.85 -6.04 11.82
CA VAL A 260 3.02 -4.79 11.09
C VAL A 260 1.66 -4.17 10.83
N ILE A 261 1.44 -2.95 11.30
CA ILE A 261 0.24 -2.15 11.05
C ILE A 261 0.61 -0.88 10.30
N ASP A 262 -0.30 -0.42 9.45
CA ASP A 262 -0.21 0.85 8.71
C ASP A 262 1.09 1.14 7.94
N PRO A 263 1.77 0.15 7.33
CA PRO A 263 2.91 0.44 6.48
C PRO A 263 2.45 1.12 5.18
N TYR A 264 3.33 1.92 4.60
CA TYR A 264 3.18 2.35 3.23
C TYR A 264 3.89 1.38 2.29
N ILE A 265 3.12 0.56 1.58
CA ILE A 265 3.62 -0.44 0.64
C ILE A 265 3.36 0.01 -0.80
N SER A 266 4.37 -0.08 -1.64
CA SER A 266 4.29 0.36 -3.02
C SER A 266 5.20 -0.44 -3.94
N LEU A 267 4.81 -0.54 -5.22
CA LEU A 267 5.59 -1.26 -6.22
C LEU A 267 6.44 -0.27 -7.03
N ALA A 268 7.74 -0.52 -7.12
CA ALA A 268 8.64 0.22 -8.00
C ALA A 268 8.28 -0.07 -9.46
N ARG A 269 7.58 0.87 -10.10
CA ARG A 269 7.24 0.87 -11.54
C ARG A 269 7.46 2.26 -12.11
N ALA A 270 7.78 2.35 -13.39
CA ALA A 270 7.97 3.65 -14.03
C ALA A 270 6.74 4.56 -13.82
N GLY A 271 6.99 5.82 -13.48
CA GLY A 271 5.93 6.78 -13.19
C GLY A 271 5.28 6.68 -11.80
N THR A 272 5.68 5.73 -10.94
CA THR A 272 5.22 5.69 -9.54
C THR A 272 6.13 6.51 -8.64
N TRP A 273 5.56 6.94 -7.50
CA TRP A 273 6.31 7.60 -6.43
C TRP A 273 7.54 6.78 -6.04
N THR A 274 7.39 5.47 -5.81
CA THR A 274 8.46 4.54 -5.44
C THR A 274 9.64 4.58 -6.40
N ALA A 275 9.39 4.51 -7.72
CA ALA A 275 10.45 4.53 -8.70
C ALA A 275 11.22 5.86 -8.69
N ILE A 276 10.50 6.98 -8.51
CA ILE A 276 11.11 8.31 -8.40
C ILE A 276 11.98 8.39 -7.14
N LYS A 277 11.50 7.93 -5.99
CA LYS A 277 12.26 7.95 -4.72
C LYS A 277 13.48 7.05 -4.74
N LEU A 278 13.37 5.87 -5.36
CA LEU A 278 14.51 4.96 -5.51
C LEU A 278 15.57 5.54 -6.44
N ALA A 279 15.17 6.26 -7.50
CA ALA A 279 16.09 6.96 -8.38
C ALA A 279 16.84 8.12 -7.67
N GLU A 280 16.19 8.84 -6.74
CA GLU A 280 16.83 9.89 -5.93
C GLU A 280 18.04 9.37 -5.12
N ILE A 281 18.03 8.08 -4.76
CA ILE A 281 19.09 7.44 -3.96
C ILE A 281 19.98 6.50 -4.80
N GLY A 282 19.93 6.63 -6.13
CA GLY A 282 20.86 5.99 -7.06
C GLY A 282 20.45 4.60 -7.55
N PHE A 283 19.25 4.10 -7.23
CA PHE A 283 18.76 2.87 -7.86
C PHE A 283 18.33 3.12 -9.31
N PRO A 284 18.54 2.15 -10.22
CA PRO A 284 18.06 2.29 -11.58
C PRO A 284 16.53 2.35 -11.60
N PRO A 285 15.92 3.13 -12.51
CA PRO A 285 14.49 3.09 -12.69
C PRO A 285 14.08 1.65 -13.05
N PRO A 286 12.97 1.14 -12.49
CA PRO A 286 12.45 -0.16 -12.87
C PRO A 286 12.13 -0.15 -14.38
N PRO A 287 12.31 -1.29 -15.07
CA PRO A 287 11.96 -1.41 -16.49
C PRO A 287 10.49 -1.00 -16.68
N ASP A 288 10.17 -0.38 -17.83
CA ASP A 288 8.79 -0.33 -18.28
C ASP A 288 8.29 -1.76 -18.53
N ASP A 289 7.02 -2.00 -18.26
CA ASP A 289 6.36 -3.18 -18.81
C ASP A 289 6.51 -3.12 -20.34
N PRO A 290 6.94 -4.21 -21.00
CA PRO A 290 6.91 -4.24 -22.44
C PRO A 290 5.47 -3.93 -22.87
N ARG A 291 5.31 -2.88 -23.69
CA ARG A 291 4.01 -2.60 -24.30
C ARG A 291 3.55 -3.87 -25.00
N PRO A 292 2.31 -4.33 -24.76
CA PRO A 292 1.76 -5.48 -25.47
C PRO A 292 1.81 -5.26 -26.99
#